data_AF-A0A7R9KCD2-F1
#
_entry.id   AF-A0A7R9KCD2-F1
#
_cell.length_a   1.000
_cell.length_b   1.000
_cell.length_c   1.000
_cell.angle_alpha   90.00
_cell.angle_beta   90.00
_cell.angle_gamma   90.00
#
_symmetry.space_group_name_H-M   'P 1'
#
loop_
_entity.id
_entity.type
_entity.pdbx_description
1 polymer ?
#
loop_
_entity_poly.entity_id
_entity_poly.type
_entity_poly.pdbx_seq_one_letter_code
_entity_poly.pdbx_strand_id
1 'polypeptide(L)'
;MATDNEAKKVFDNVVKSFERLKEESIGHLLYEIFLDVDREIMKVGSQEWFDSKISVIENICLTLEDYFRDYEYLKEENSDRLKTLLQNRLAKGYITAILQKKMQLKNQSQREIFAKKFIREGEILKAAVAKMPTKSMANMTNESPFDCLPLLAELLKLKDLSLLFLEVSGLVKKYPDVRAEHLVALLSLREDMLKTNVKKQVEDMMSEYEFTYDVQTIFSEITLN
;
A
#
# COMPACT_ATOMS: atom_id res chain seq x y z
N MET A 1 14.83 25.79 41.71
CA MET A 1 13.61 25.63 40.89
C MET A 1 13.80 26.11 39.45
N ALA A 2 14.38 27.29 39.18
CA ALA A 2 14.60 27.75 37.79
C ALA A 2 15.65 26.91 37.00
N THR A 3 16.74 26.50 37.65
CA THR A 3 17.81 25.68 37.06
C THR A 3 17.40 24.25 36.70
N ASP A 4 16.48 23.68 37.48
CA ASP A 4 15.92 22.33 37.27
C ASP A 4 15.02 22.28 36.03
N ASN A 5 14.28 23.36 35.76
CA ASN A 5 13.44 23.50 34.57
C ASN A 5 14.27 23.70 33.29
N GLU A 6 15.42 24.37 33.39
CA GLU A 6 16.34 24.56 32.27
C GLU A 6 17.08 23.26 31.91
N ALA A 7 17.58 22.52 32.92
CA ALA A 7 18.20 21.20 32.71
C ALA A 7 17.22 20.20 32.05
N LYS A 8 15.95 20.19 32.51
CA LYS A 8 14.89 19.38 31.88
C LYS A 8 14.68 19.74 30.41
N LYS A 9 14.60 21.03 30.09
CA LYS A 9 14.42 21.50 28.70
C LYS A 9 15.60 21.11 27.80
N VAL A 10 16.83 21.19 28.30
CA VAL A 10 18.01 20.75 27.55
C VAL A 10 17.98 19.24 27.31
N PHE A 11 17.64 18.46 28.33
CA PHE A 11 17.49 17.01 28.19
C PHE A 11 16.41 16.63 27.17
N ASP A 12 15.23 17.25 27.26
CA ASP A 12 14.12 17.03 26.30
C ASP A 12 14.53 17.35 24.86
N ASN A 13 15.33 18.40 24.66
CA ASN A 13 15.85 18.75 23.33
C ASN A 13 16.81 17.69 22.80
N VAL A 14 17.71 17.17 23.65
CA VAL A 14 18.65 16.10 23.28
C VAL A 14 17.89 14.84 22.89
N VAL A 15 16.88 14.44 23.67
CA VAL A 15 16.02 13.29 23.35
C VAL A 15 15.37 13.45 21.97
N LYS A 16 14.73 14.60 21.71
CA LYS A 16 14.12 14.90 20.40
C LYS A 16 15.12 14.87 19.26
N SER A 17 16.35 15.32 19.47
CA SER A 17 17.42 15.24 18.47
C SER A 17 17.79 13.79 18.14
N PHE A 18 17.92 12.92 19.14
CA PHE A 18 18.18 11.50 18.92
C PHE A 18 17.00 10.78 18.26
N GLU A 19 15.76 11.12 18.62
CA GLU A 19 14.56 10.60 17.95
C GLU A 19 14.51 10.98 16.48
N ARG A 20 14.83 12.24 16.14
CA ARG A 20 14.90 12.67 14.74
C ARG A 20 16.00 11.93 13.98
N LEU A 21 17.19 11.83 14.57
CA LEU A 21 18.31 11.09 13.96
C LEU A 21 17.94 9.63 13.71
N LYS A 22 17.21 9.00 14.65
CA LYS A 22 16.67 7.65 14.49
C LYS A 22 15.74 7.56 13.27
N GLU A 23 14.74 8.43 13.17
CA GLU A 23 13.79 8.41 12.05
C GLU A 23 14.47 8.70 10.70
N GLU A 24 15.41 9.65 10.64
CA GLU A 24 16.18 9.96 9.43
C GLU A 24 17.05 8.76 9.00
N SER A 25 17.73 8.13 9.96
CA SER A 25 18.56 6.95 9.70
C SER A 25 17.73 5.77 9.18
N ILE A 26 16.57 5.50 9.79
CA ILE A 26 15.62 4.49 9.31
C ILE A 26 15.12 4.84 7.90
N GLY A 27 14.85 6.12 7.64
CA GLY A 27 14.47 6.63 6.33
C GLY A 27 15.53 6.34 5.26
N HIS A 28 16.82 6.44 5.59
CA HIS A 28 17.91 6.08 4.68
C HIS A 28 17.98 4.58 4.39
N LEU A 29 17.83 3.72 5.41
CA LEU A 29 17.75 2.27 5.21
C LEU A 29 16.58 1.90 4.28
N LEU A 30 15.41 2.49 4.53
CA LEU A 30 14.26 2.32 3.66
C LEU A 30 14.54 2.82 2.24
N TYR A 31 15.14 3.99 2.10
CA TYR A 31 15.47 4.55 0.78
C TYR A 31 16.37 3.61 -0.03
N GLU A 32 17.40 3.04 0.60
CA GLU A 32 18.33 2.11 -0.02
C GLU A 32 17.62 0.87 -0.61
N ILE A 33 16.77 0.20 0.18
CA ILE A 33 15.95 -0.93 -0.30
C ILE A 33 15.18 -0.57 -1.58
N PHE A 34 14.59 0.62 -1.60
CA PHE A 34 13.72 1.05 -2.70
C PHE A 34 14.50 1.51 -3.94
N LEU A 35 15.80 1.77 -3.86
CA LEU A 35 16.62 1.97 -5.06
C LEU A 35 16.59 0.73 -5.97
N ASP A 36 16.53 -0.46 -5.37
CA ASP A 36 16.50 -1.73 -6.10
C ASP A 36 15.07 -2.24 -6.35
N VAL A 37 14.16 -2.00 -5.41
CA VAL A 37 12.79 -2.53 -5.45
C VAL A 37 11.84 -1.70 -6.33
N ASP A 38 12.01 -0.37 -6.42
CA ASP A 38 11.06 0.50 -7.13
C ASP A 38 10.91 0.12 -8.61
N ARG A 39 12.01 -0.27 -9.28
CA ARG A 39 11.98 -0.68 -10.69
C ARG A 39 11.06 -1.88 -10.92
N GLU A 40 11.12 -2.88 -10.05
CA GLU A 40 10.28 -4.07 -10.15
C GLU A 40 8.82 -3.72 -9.79
N ILE A 41 8.59 -2.94 -8.72
CA ILE A 41 7.23 -2.49 -8.35
C ILE A 41 6.55 -1.75 -9.50
N MET A 42 7.27 -0.90 -10.22
CA MET A 42 6.72 -0.17 -11.36
C MET A 42 6.25 -1.09 -12.50
N LYS A 43 6.67 -2.35 -12.56
CA LYS A 43 6.15 -3.30 -13.56
C LYS A 43 4.79 -3.87 -13.18
N VAL A 44 4.41 -3.84 -11.90
CA VAL A 44 3.14 -4.40 -11.41
C VAL A 44 1.95 -3.80 -12.17
N GLY A 45 1.01 -4.65 -12.58
CA GLY A 45 -0.16 -4.27 -13.38
C GLY A 45 0.11 -4.11 -14.88
N SER A 46 1.36 -4.18 -15.35
CA SER A 46 1.68 -4.18 -16.77
C SER A 46 1.38 -5.53 -17.44
N GLN A 47 1.43 -5.57 -18.78
CA GLN A 47 1.34 -6.83 -19.52
C GLN A 47 2.48 -7.78 -19.17
N GLU A 48 3.71 -7.26 -18.97
CA GLU A 48 4.85 -8.06 -18.50
C GLU A 48 4.50 -8.71 -17.16
N TRP A 49 4.04 -7.93 -16.18
CA TRP A 49 3.66 -8.50 -14.89
C TRP A 49 2.55 -9.54 -14.99
N PHE A 50 1.56 -9.32 -15.88
CA PHE A 50 0.40 -10.19 -16.03
C PHE A 50 0.72 -11.52 -16.73
N ASP A 51 1.53 -11.49 -17.79
CA ASP A 51 1.81 -12.65 -18.64
C ASP A 51 3.18 -13.30 -18.39
N SER A 52 4.09 -12.64 -17.66
CA SER A 52 5.46 -13.12 -17.51
C SER A 52 5.53 -14.45 -16.76
N LYS A 53 6.43 -15.32 -17.24
CA LYS A 53 6.83 -16.55 -16.55
C LYS A 53 7.70 -16.25 -15.33
N ILE A 54 8.41 -15.12 -15.32
CA ILE A 54 9.25 -14.66 -14.22
C ILE A 54 8.41 -13.71 -13.37
N SER A 55 8.28 -14.02 -12.08
CA SER A 55 7.51 -13.22 -11.15
C SER A 55 8.29 -12.00 -10.67
N VAL A 56 7.79 -10.82 -11.02
CA VAL A 56 8.27 -9.52 -10.49
C VAL A 56 8.31 -9.52 -8.97
N ILE A 57 7.30 -10.12 -8.33
CA ILE A 57 7.18 -10.16 -6.87
C ILE A 57 8.20 -11.10 -6.23
N GLU A 58 8.54 -12.21 -6.89
CA GLU A 58 9.60 -13.08 -6.39
C GLU A 58 10.95 -12.37 -6.40
N ASN A 59 11.25 -11.59 -7.46
CA ASN A 59 12.46 -10.77 -7.50
C ASN A 59 12.50 -9.77 -6.34
N ILE A 60 11.40 -9.07 -6.07
CA ILE A 60 11.30 -8.14 -4.93
C ILE A 60 11.56 -8.88 -3.62
N CYS A 61 10.94 -10.05 -3.41
CA CYS A 61 11.14 -10.84 -2.20
C CYS A 61 12.60 -11.25 -2.00
N LEU A 62 13.30 -11.68 -3.07
CA LEU A 62 14.72 -12.03 -2.99
C LEU A 62 15.57 -10.82 -2.60
N THR A 63 15.33 -9.66 -3.21
CA THR A 63 16.01 -8.42 -2.82
C THR A 63 15.77 -8.07 -1.35
N LEU A 64 14.53 -8.16 -0.88
CA LEU A 64 14.21 -7.89 0.53
C LEU A 64 14.93 -8.87 1.47
N GLU A 65 14.96 -10.16 1.14
CA GLU A 65 15.66 -11.18 1.92
C GLU A 65 17.16 -10.89 2.01
N ASP A 66 17.76 -10.40 0.94
CA ASP A 66 19.18 -10.01 0.94
C ASP A 66 19.46 -8.88 1.93
N TYR A 67 18.63 -7.82 1.93
CA TYR A 67 18.74 -6.69 2.87
C TYR A 67 18.44 -7.07 4.31
N PHE A 68 17.45 -7.94 4.56
CA PHE A 68 17.04 -8.29 5.93
C PHE A 68 18.14 -8.98 6.75
N ARG A 69 19.10 -9.63 6.08
CA ARG A 69 20.28 -10.21 6.76
C ARG A 69 21.14 -9.14 7.43
N ASP A 70 21.31 -7.99 6.80
CA ASP A 70 22.10 -6.90 7.36
C ASP A 70 21.36 -6.20 8.51
N TYR A 71 20.03 -6.30 8.54
CA TYR A 71 19.17 -5.68 9.55
C TYR A 71 18.95 -6.53 10.81
N GLU A 72 19.50 -7.75 10.88
CA GLU A 72 19.43 -8.63 12.05
C GLU A 72 19.92 -7.94 13.34
N TYR A 73 20.92 -7.06 13.19
CA TYR A 73 21.56 -6.34 14.28
C TYR A 73 20.87 -5.03 14.68
N LEU A 74 19.78 -4.64 13.99
CA LEU A 74 19.01 -3.47 14.39
C LEU A 74 18.41 -3.68 15.79
N LYS A 75 18.38 -2.57 16.55
CA LYS A 75 17.62 -2.50 17.80
C LYS A 75 16.15 -2.76 17.51
N GLU A 76 15.47 -3.40 18.45
CA GLU A 76 14.08 -3.87 18.33
C GLU A 76 13.15 -2.80 17.80
N GLU A 77 13.08 -1.65 18.50
CA GLU A 77 12.24 -0.52 18.12
C GLU A 77 12.53 0.02 16.72
N ASN A 78 13.80 0.01 16.29
CA ASN A 78 14.21 0.50 14.98
C ASN A 78 13.81 -0.50 13.89
N SER A 79 13.95 -1.80 14.16
CA SER A 79 13.56 -2.86 13.25
C SER A 79 12.04 -2.87 13.03
N ASP A 80 11.28 -2.77 14.12
CA ASP A 80 9.82 -2.73 14.05
C ASP A 80 9.35 -1.47 13.31
N ARG A 81 9.97 -0.31 13.57
CA ARG A 81 9.68 0.93 12.86
C ARG A 81 10.00 0.83 11.37
N LEU A 82 11.16 0.29 11.00
CA LEU A 82 11.54 0.06 9.61
C LEU A 82 10.58 -0.91 8.91
N LYS A 83 10.17 -2.00 9.60
CA LYS A 83 9.21 -2.98 9.09
C LYS A 83 7.85 -2.33 8.77
N THR A 84 7.31 -1.51 9.66
CA THR A 84 6.06 -0.78 9.42
C THR A 84 6.17 0.14 8.20
N LEU A 85 7.25 0.92 8.11
CA LEU A 85 7.48 1.83 6.99
C LEU A 85 7.64 1.07 5.66
N LEU A 86 8.35 -0.05 5.69
CA LEU A 86 8.52 -0.94 4.53
C LEU A 86 7.18 -1.50 4.07
N GLN A 87 6.36 -2.03 4.99
CA GLN A 87 5.05 -2.57 4.66
C GLN A 87 4.15 -1.53 4.01
N ASN A 88 4.07 -0.33 4.58
CA ASN A 88 3.29 0.78 4.02
C ASN A 88 3.80 1.20 2.64
N ARG A 89 5.12 1.38 2.48
CA ARG A 89 5.71 1.81 1.22
C ARG A 89 5.57 0.77 0.10
N LEU A 90 5.71 -0.52 0.42
CA LEU A 90 5.47 -1.61 -0.54
C LEU A 90 3.99 -1.67 -0.96
N ALA A 91 3.06 -1.61 -0.01
CA ALA A 91 1.62 -1.63 -0.30
C ALA A 91 1.21 -0.42 -1.15
N LYS A 92 1.67 0.77 -0.77
CA LYS A 92 1.48 2.00 -1.54
C LYS A 92 2.00 1.84 -2.96
N GLY A 93 3.25 1.39 -3.12
CA GLY A 93 3.87 1.19 -4.44
C GLY A 93 3.11 0.18 -5.29
N TYR A 94 2.74 -0.96 -4.69
CA TYR A 94 2.01 -2.04 -5.35
C TYR A 94 0.63 -1.60 -5.86
N ILE A 95 -0.15 -0.94 -5.00
CA ILE A 95 -1.49 -0.45 -5.35
C ILE A 95 -1.38 0.70 -6.36
N THR A 96 -0.49 1.66 -6.13
CA THR A 96 -0.27 2.80 -7.03
C THR A 96 0.13 2.34 -8.43
N ALA A 97 1.03 1.36 -8.53
CA ALA A 97 1.47 0.82 -9.82
C ALA A 97 0.29 0.31 -10.65
N ILE A 98 -0.67 -0.39 -10.00
CA ILE A 98 -1.88 -0.91 -10.65
C ILE A 98 -2.83 0.23 -11.05
N LEU A 99 -3.11 1.16 -10.14
CA LEU A 99 -4.01 2.28 -10.40
C LEU A 99 -3.49 3.19 -11.51
N GLN A 100 -2.17 3.31 -11.68
CA GLN A 100 -1.58 4.11 -12.75
C GLN A 100 -1.51 3.37 -14.10
N LYS A 101 -1.83 2.07 -14.16
CA LYS A 101 -1.75 1.32 -15.42
C LYS A 101 -2.91 1.64 -16.35
N LYS A 102 -2.60 1.57 -17.64
CA LYS A 102 -3.56 1.77 -18.74
C LYS A 102 -3.95 0.45 -19.42
N MET A 103 -3.66 -0.69 -18.78
CA MET A 103 -4.03 -2.00 -19.32
C MET A 103 -5.56 -2.15 -19.29
N GLN A 104 -6.12 -2.75 -20.32
CA GLN A 104 -7.53 -3.15 -20.33
C GLN A 104 -7.66 -4.67 -20.25
N LEU A 105 -8.36 -5.13 -19.23
CA LEU A 105 -8.78 -6.51 -19.04
C LEU A 105 -9.91 -6.78 -20.03
N LYS A 106 -9.76 -7.77 -20.91
CA LYS A 106 -10.61 -7.90 -22.11
C LYS A 106 -11.91 -8.67 -21.92
N ASN A 107 -12.05 -9.38 -20.80
CA ASN A 107 -13.22 -10.20 -20.50
C ASN A 107 -13.22 -10.55 -19.01
N GLN A 108 -14.38 -11.05 -18.55
CA GLN A 108 -14.57 -11.53 -17.18
C GLN A 108 -13.50 -12.53 -16.70
N SER A 109 -13.05 -13.45 -17.55
CA SER A 109 -12.02 -14.43 -17.17
C SER A 109 -10.68 -13.74 -16.86
N GLN A 110 -10.26 -12.77 -17.69
CA GLN A 110 -9.07 -11.97 -17.41
C GLN A 110 -9.21 -11.16 -16.11
N ARG A 111 -10.40 -10.61 -15.82
CA ARG A 111 -10.65 -9.89 -14.57
C ARG A 111 -10.50 -10.80 -13.35
N GLU A 112 -11.01 -12.02 -13.42
CA GLU A 112 -10.87 -13.01 -12.35
C GLU A 112 -9.42 -13.46 -12.15
N ILE A 113 -8.66 -13.69 -13.25
CA ILE A 113 -7.24 -14.05 -13.18
C ILE A 113 -6.42 -12.90 -12.59
N PHE A 114 -6.66 -11.67 -13.05
CA PHE A 114 -6.00 -10.47 -12.54
C PHE A 114 -6.29 -10.29 -11.04
N ALA A 115 -7.55 -10.33 -10.63
CA ALA A 115 -7.96 -10.22 -9.24
C ALA A 115 -7.29 -11.26 -8.34
N LYS A 116 -7.25 -12.53 -8.77
CA LYS A 116 -6.58 -13.60 -8.02
C LYS A 116 -5.08 -13.36 -7.90
N LYS A 117 -4.41 -12.99 -8.98
CA LYS A 117 -2.97 -12.69 -8.98
C LYS A 117 -2.66 -11.48 -8.10
N PHE A 118 -3.46 -10.42 -8.21
CA PHE A 118 -3.36 -9.19 -7.43
C PHE A 118 -3.42 -9.46 -5.91
N ILE A 119 -4.40 -10.23 -5.45
CA ILE A 119 -4.51 -10.60 -4.03
C ILE A 119 -3.33 -11.48 -3.62
N ARG A 120 -3.06 -12.57 -4.38
CA ARG A 120 -2.03 -13.56 -4.04
C ARG A 120 -0.66 -12.90 -3.86
N GLU A 121 -0.33 -11.97 -4.75
CA GLU A 121 0.97 -11.30 -4.73
C GLU A 121 1.10 -10.26 -3.63
N GLY A 122 0.02 -9.57 -3.27
CA GLY A 122 -0.02 -8.77 -2.06
C GLY A 122 0.23 -9.59 -0.80
N GLU A 123 -0.35 -10.79 -0.70
CA GLU A 123 -0.10 -11.70 0.42
C GLU A 123 1.35 -12.21 0.46
N ILE A 124 1.97 -12.45 -0.69
CA ILE A 124 3.40 -12.80 -0.77
C ILE A 124 4.26 -11.65 -0.27
N LEU A 125 3.99 -10.41 -0.67
CA LEU A 125 4.72 -9.23 -0.17
C LEU A 125 4.52 -9.04 1.34
N LYS A 126 3.29 -9.17 1.82
CA LYS A 126 2.96 -9.13 3.25
C LYS A 126 3.75 -10.18 4.04
N ALA A 127 3.79 -11.42 3.52
CA ALA A 127 4.56 -12.51 4.12
C ALA A 127 6.08 -12.27 4.05
N ALA A 128 6.59 -11.67 2.97
CA ALA A 128 8.00 -11.33 2.84
C ALA A 128 8.41 -10.32 3.91
N VAL A 129 7.67 -9.22 4.07
CA VAL A 129 7.92 -8.23 5.14
C VAL A 129 7.80 -8.86 6.53
N ALA A 130 6.90 -9.84 6.71
CA ALA A 130 6.77 -10.54 7.98
C ALA A 130 8.05 -11.27 8.42
N LYS A 131 8.89 -11.70 7.47
CA LYS A 131 10.19 -12.35 7.73
C LYS A 131 11.25 -11.41 8.31
N MET A 132 11.06 -10.09 8.19
CA MET A 132 12.00 -9.13 8.77
C MET A 132 12.06 -9.33 10.30
N PRO A 133 13.25 -9.42 10.91
CA PRO A 133 13.41 -9.66 12.34
C PRO A 133 12.61 -8.66 13.18
N THR A 134 11.50 -9.10 13.75
CA THR A 134 10.66 -8.28 14.64
C THR A 134 10.95 -8.76 16.05
N LYS A 135 11.32 -7.83 16.94
CA LYS A 135 11.75 -8.20 18.28
C LYS A 135 10.73 -7.76 19.35
N SER A 136 9.76 -6.90 19.00
CA SER A 136 8.59 -6.63 19.83
C SER A 136 7.28 -7.08 19.18
N MET A 137 6.46 -7.80 19.96
CA MET A 137 5.07 -8.14 19.58
C MET A 137 4.09 -6.97 19.79
N ALA A 138 4.53 -5.87 20.41
CA ALA A 138 3.65 -4.81 20.90
C ALA A 138 3.15 -3.83 19.82
N ASN A 139 3.80 -3.78 18.65
CA ASN A 139 3.59 -2.74 17.64
C ASN A 139 2.95 -3.23 16.33
N MET A 140 2.45 -4.47 16.29
CA MET A 140 1.68 -4.91 15.13
C MET A 140 0.29 -4.28 15.16
N THR A 141 0.05 -3.30 14.29
CA THR A 141 -1.31 -2.87 13.97
C THR A 141 -2.07 -4.09 13.42
N ASN A 142 -3.27 -4.35 13.95
CA ASN A 142 -4.06 -5.53 13.57
C ASN A 142 -4.46 -5.56 12.08
N GLU A 143 -4.36 -4.43 11.37
CA GLU A 143 -4.69 -4.34 9.96
C GLU A 143 -3.45 -3.94 9.15
N SER A 144 -3.17 -4.74 8.12
CA SER A 144 -2.11 -4.51 7.14
C SER A 144 -2.63 -3.61 6.01
N PRO A 145 -1.80 -2.72 5.43
CA PRO A 145 -2.19 -1.92 4.27
C PRO A 145 -2.55 -2.78 3.04
N PHE A 146 -2.13 -4.04 2.99
CA PHE A 146 -2.54 -5.02 1.98
C PHE A 146 -3.95 -5.60 2.19
N ASP A 147 -4.60 -5.37 3.33
CA ASP A 147 -5.90 -5.97 3.63
C ASP A 147 -7.05 -5.33 2.83
N CYS A 148 -6.77 -4.25 2.09
CA CYS A 148 -7.69 -3.61 1.15
C CYS A 148 -7.78 -4.34 -0.21
N LEU A 149 -6.78 -5.14 -0.58
CA LEU A 149 -6.68 -5.74 -1.92
C LEU A 149 -7.88 -6.62 -2.28
N PRO A 150 -8.45 -7.45 -1.37
CA PRO A 150 -9.63 -8.24 -1.70
C PRO A 150 -10.81 -7.37 -2.12
N LEU A 151 -11.07 -6.26 -1.43
CA LEU A 151 -12.19 -5.36 -1.76
C LEU A 151 -11.97 -4.65 -3.10
N LEU A 152 -10.74 -4.21 -3.38
CA LEU A 152 -10.38 -3.67 -4.70
C LEU A 152 -10.54 -4.73 -5.81
N ALA A 153 -10.18 -5.98 -5.52
CA ALA A 153 -10.30 -7.09 -6.46
C ALA A 153 -11.75 -7.47 -6.75
N GLU A 154 -12.65 -7.37 -5.76
CA GLU A 154 -14.10 -7.56 -5.95
C GLU A 154 -14.66 -6.59 -7.01
N LEU A 155 -14.29 -5.30 -6.94
CA LEU A 155 -14.71 -4.28 -7.90
C LEU A 155 -14.32 -4.63 -9.35
N LEU A 156 -13.16 -5.26 -9.54
CA LEU A 156 -12.70 -5.71 -10.85
C LEU A 156 -13.47 -6.92 -11.35
N LYS A 157 -13.66 -7.96 -10.53
CA LYS A 157 -14.30 -9.21 -10.96
C LYS A 157 -15.83 -9.19 -10.91
N LEU A 158 -16.44 -8.11 -10.42
CA LEU A 158 -17.89 -7.95 -10.31
C LEU A 158 -18.57 -8.14 -11.67
N LYS A 159 -19.43 -9.15 -11.76
CA LYS A 159 -20.19 -9.50 -12.99
C LYS A 159 -21.40 -8.60 -13.20
N ASP A 160 -22.16 -8.37 -12.14
CA ASP A 160 -23.37 -7.56 -12.18
C ASP A 160 -23.05 -6.11 -11.76
N LEU A 161 -23.02 -5.20 -12.74
CA LEU A 161 -22.74 -3.79 -12.50
C LEU A 161 -23.82 -3.08 -11.67
N SER A 162 -25.03 -3.65 -11.55
CA SER A 162 -26.06 -3.08 -10.68
C SER A 162 -25.67 -3.16 -9.20
N LEU A 163 -24.78 -4.09 -8.84
CA LEU A 163 -24.25 -4.25 -7.49
C LEU A 163 -22.99 -3.41 -7.23
N LEU A 164 -22.50 -2.64 -8.21
CA LEU A 164 -21.26 -1.88 -8.06
C LEU A 164 -21.32 -0.88 -6.91
N PHE A 165 -22.47 -0.22 -6.74
CA PHE A 165 -22.70 0.71 -5.64
C PHE A 165 -22.53 0.03 -4.27
N LEU A 166 -23.03 -1.20 -4.12
CA LEU A 166 -22.92 -1.95 -2.87
C LEU A 166 -21.46 -2.26 -2.51
N GLU A 167 -20.67 -2.70 -3.50
CA GLU A 167 -19.25 -3.01 -3.30
C GLU A 167 -18.43 -1.74 -2.99
N VAL A 168 -18.71 -0.64 -3.71
CA VAL A 168 -18.11 0.67 -3.42
C VAL A 168 -18.47 1.14 -2.01
N SER A 169 -19.73 0.98 -1.59
CA SER A 169 -20.17 1.31 -0.24
C SER A 169 -19.45 0.49 0.83
N GLY A 170 -19.21 -0.80 0.56
CA GLY A 170 -18.44 -1.68 1.45
C GLY A 170 -16.99 -1.21 1.58
N LEU A 171 -16.36 -0.81 0.47
CA LEU A 171 -15.01 -0.27 0.47
C LEU A 171 -14.93 1.05 1.24
N VAL A 172 -15.79 2.03 0.93
CA VAL A 172 -15.78 3.37 1.56
C VAL A 172 -16.05 3.27 3.07
N LYS A 173 -16.95 2.38 3.50
CA LYS A 173 -17.20 2.14 4.92
C LYS A 173 -15.97 1.62 5.67
N LYS A 174 -15.15 0.79 5.01
CA LYS A 174 -13.92 0.23 5.60
C LYS A 174 -12.73 1.18 5.46
N TYR A 175 -12.67 1.93 4.36
CA TYR A 175 -11.59 2.86 4.01
C TYR A 175 -12.18 4.21 3.62
N PRO A 176 -12.57 5.05 4.60
CA PRO A 176 -13.28 6.31 4.35
C PRO A 176 -12.42 7.38 3.66
N ASP A 177 -11.11 7.22 3.61
CA ASP A 177 -10.17 8.10 2.91
C ASP A 177 -9.91 7.70 1.44
N VAL A 178 -10.63 6.68 0.94
CA VAL A 178 -10.62 6.35 -0.49
C VAL A 178 -11.27 7.47 -1.31
N ARG A 179 -10.57 7.96 -2.33
CA ARG A 179 -11.03 9.04 -3.21
C ARG A 179 -11.60 8.51 -4.51
N ALA A 180 -12.48 9.30 -5.14
CA ALA A 180 -13.09 8.98 -6.43
C ALA A 180 -12.05 8.64 -7.51
N GLU A 181 -10.92 9.35 -7.55
CA GLU A 181 -9.83 9.08 -8.49
C GLU A 181 -9.27 7.65 -8.40
N HIS A 182 -9.19 7.06 -7.20
CA HIS A 182 -8.74 5.67 -7.01
C HIS A 182 -9.72 4.69 -7.66
N LEU A 183 -11.02 4.90 -7.45
CA LEU A 183 -12.07 4.06 -8.00
C LEU A 183 -12.15 4.19 -9.53
N VAL A 184 -12.05 5.41 -10.05
CA VAL A 184 -12.02 5.66 -11.50
C VAL A 184 -10.83 4.96 -12.14
N ALA A 185 -9.64 5.08 -11.55
CA ALA A 185 -8.43 4.44 -12.04
C ALA A 185 -8.55 2.91 -12.07
N LEU A 186 -9.03 2.31 -10.99
CA LEU A 186 -9.24 0.86 -10.88
C LEU A 186 -10.28 0.35 -11.88
N LEU A 187 -11.47 0.97 -11.91
CA LEU A 187 -12.57 0.53 -12.77
C LEU A 187 -12.30 0.76 -14.26
N SER A 188 -11.42 1.71 -14.59
CA SER A 188 -10.96 1.93 -15.97
C SER A 188 -10.13 0.77 -16.54
N LEU A 189 -9.68 -0.18 -15.69
CA LEU A 189 -9.03 -1.41 -16.16
C LEU A 189 -10.03 -2.38 -16.80
N ARG A 190 -11.34 -2.23 -16.56
CA ARG A 190 -12.37 -3.10 -17.14
C ARG A 190 -12.74 -2.63 -18.55
N GLU A 191 -12.89 -3.56 -19.48
CA GLU A 191 -13.31 -3.29 -20.84
C GLU A 191 -14.77 -2.85 -20.97
N ASP A 192 -15.63 -3.29 -20.05
CA ASP A 192 -17.06 -2.99 -20.04
C ASP A 192 -17.40 -1.61 -19.43
N MET A 193 -16.37 -0.85 -19.06
CA MET A 193 -16.45 0.41 -18.35
C MET A 193 -15.72 1.52 -19.14
N LEU A 194 -16.46 2.25 -19.99
CA LEU A 194 -15.90 3.38 -20.75
C LEU A 194 -15.49 4.53 -19.83
N LYS A 195 -14.25 5.01 -19.93
CA LYS A 195 -13.64 6.00 -19.00
C LYS A 195 -14.53 7.21 -18.65
N THR A 196 -15.19 7.82 -19.63
CA THR A 196 -16.08 8.97 -19.40
C THR A 196 -17.32 8.60 -18.57
N ASN A 197 -17.84 7.40 -18.75
CA ASN A 197 -19.00 6.89 -18.01
C ASN A 197 -18.59 6.45 -16.61
N VAL A 198 -17.42 5.81 -16.46
CA VAL A 198 -16.88 5.43 -15.14
C VAL A 198 -16.74 6.64 -14.24
N LYS A 199 -16.14 7.72 -14.75
CA LYS A 199 -15.92 8.92 -13.95
C LYS A 199 -17.23 9.47 -13.40
N LYS A 200 -18.22 9.69 -14.25
CA LYS A 200 -19.52 10.19 -13.84
C LYS A 200 -20.20 9.23 -12.85
N GLN A 201 -20.22 7.93 -13.15
CA GLN A 201 -20.84 6.94 -12.28
C GLN A 201 -20.18 6.91 -10.90
N VAL A 202 -18.85 6.98 -10.82
CA VAL A 202 -18.13 7.04 -9.55
C VAL A 202 -18.41 8.36 -8.82
N GLU A 203 -18.42 9.50 -9.51
CA GLU A 203 -18.75 10.79 -8.90
C GLU A 203 -20.17 10.79 -8.31
N ASP A 204 -21.15 10.26 -9.05
CA ASP A 204 -22.53 10.13 -8.60
C ASP A 204 -22.59 9.25 -7.33
N MET A 205 -21.95 8.07 -7.34
CA MET A 205 -21.90 7.18 -6.16
C MET A 205 -21.18 7.84 -4.98
N MET A 206 -20.05 8.52 -5.23
CA MET A 206 -19.22 9.13 -4.17
C MET A 206 -19.86 10.39 -3.57
N SER A 207 -20.80 11.03 -4.28
CA SER A 207 -21.54 12.20 -3.79
C SER A 207 -22.50 11.89 -2.63
N GLU A 208 -22.85 10.61 -2.45
CA GLU A 208 -23.72 10.15 -1.37
C GLU A 208 -23.01 10.00 -0.01
N TYR A 209 -21.68 10.15 0.02
CA TYR A 209 -20.88 9.96 1.24
C TYR A 209 -20.36 11.28 1.79
N GLU A 210 -20.56 11.49 3.09
CA GLU A 210 -19.84 12.50 3.86
C GLU A 210 -18.49 11.91 4.29
N PHE A 211 -17.41 12.39 3.66
CA PHE A 211 -16.07 11.92 3.97
C PHE A 211 -15.62 12.44 5.35
N THR A 212 -15.44 11.54 6.31
CA THR A 212 -14.75 11.84 7.56
C THR A 212 -13.26 11.54 7.40
N TYR A 213 -12.44 12.59 7.22
CA TYR A 213 -10.99 12.45 7.02
C TYR A 213 -10.19 12.15 8.29
N ASP A 214 -10.86 11.87 9.41
CA ASP A 214 -10.22 11.59 10.69
C ASP A 214 -9.54 10.21 10.72
N VAL A 215 -9.97 9.28 9.87
CA VAL A 215 -9.37 7.94 9.75
C VAL A 215 -8.45 7.91 8.53
N GLN A 216 -7.15 7.86 8.76
CA GLN A 216 -6.14 7.73 7.72
C GLN A 216 -5.77 6.25 7.50
N THR A 217 -5.85 5.81 6.25
CA THR A 217 -5.45 4.48 5.80
C THR A 217 -4.44 4.61 4.66
N ILE A 218 -4.13 3.50 3.97
CA ILE A 218 -3.20 3.49 2.84
C ILE A 218 -3.63 4.44 1.70
N PHE A 219 -4.94 4.71 1.57
CA PHE A 219 -5.45 5.57 0.49
C PHE A 219 -5.12 7.05 0.69
N SER A 220 -4.87 7.50 1.92
CA SER A 220 -4.34 8.83 2.20
C SER A 220 -2.92 9.01 1.64
N GLU A 221 -2.14 7.94 1.56
CA GLU A 221 -0.77 7.99 1.05
C GLU A 221 -0.68 7.81 -0.47
N ILE A 222 -1.68 7.21 -1.12
CA ILE A 222 -1.71 6.99 -2.57
C ILE A 222 -2.21 8.27 -3.23
N THR A 223 -1.45 8.81 -4.18
CA THR A 223 -1.84 9.98 -4.98
C THR A 223 -1.66 9.66 -6.46
N LEU A 224 -2.70 9.87 -7.26
CA LEU A 224 -2.67 9.63 -8.70
C LEU A 224 -2.48 10.97 -9.42
N ASN A 225 -1.38 11.12 -10.16
CA ASN A 225 -1.08 12.31 -10.97
C ASN A 225 -1.65 12.17 -12.38
#